data_AF-I3CMH2-F1
#
_entry.id   AF-I3CMH2-F1
#
_cell.length_a   1.000
_cell.length_b   1.000
_cell.length_c   1.000
_cell.angle_alpha   90.00
_cell.angle_beta   90.00
_cell.angle_gamma   90.00
#
_symmetry.space_group_name_H-M   'P 1'
#
loop_
_entity.id
_entity.type
_entity.pdbx_description
1 polymer ?
#
loop_
_entity_poly.entity_id
_entity_poly.type
_entity_poly.pdbx_seq_one_letter_code
_entity_poly.pdbx_strand_id
1 'polypeptide(L)'
;MYEILDLRYKNEQLINEIDAKWEFADPPEYTDFFWARQYGYAELGLDVAKIAQRLREHVGITTPVKKEGQWDRDEALREMMTRISEERRAWEERCAAVPSPFSNNAEDPKES
;
A
#
# COMPACT_ATOMS: atom_id res chain seq x y z
N MET A 1 1.04 -19.14 15.19
CA MET A 1 0.86 -18.32 16.42
C MET A 1 2.13 -17.61 16.87
N TYR A 2 3.30 -17.86 16.26
CA TYR A 2 4.48 -17.00 16.42
C TYR A 2 4.41 -15.71 15.60
N GLU A 3 3.48 -15.60 14.64
CA GLU A 3 3.30 -14.41 13.81
C GLU A 3 3.00 -13.15 14.63
N ILE A 4 2.49 -13.29 15.86
CA ILE A 4 2.28 -12.15 16.77
C ILE A 4 3.60 -11.49 17.20
N LEU A 5 4.67 -12.27 17.32
CA LEU A 5 6.00 -11.75 17.67
C LEU A 5 6.61 -10.99 16.49
N ASP A 6 6.26 -11.38 15.26
CA ASP A 6 6.72 -10.77 14.02
C ASP A 6 6.04 -9.42 13.71
N LEU A 7 4.87 -9.14 14.33
CA LEU A 7 4.15 -7.88 14.11
C LEU A 7 4.99 -6.64 14.39
N ARG A 8 5.84 -6.70 15.41
CA ARG A 8 6.74 -5.59 15.73
C ARG A 8 7.75 -5.36 14.61
N TYR A 9 8.35 -6.43 14.13
CA TYR A 9 9.31 -6.37 13.04
C TYR A 9 8.65 -5.85 11.75
N LYS A 10 7.48 -6.38 11.38
CA LYS A 10 6.70 -5.88 10.23
C LYS A 10 6.37 -4.39 10.34
N ASN A 11 5.99 -3.92 11.53
CA ASN A 11 5.71 -2.50 11.76
C ASN A 11 6.97 -1.63 11.62
N GLU A 12 8.11 -2.08 12.14
CA GLU A 12 9.39 -1.38 11.99
C GLU A 12 9.84 -1.32 10.53
N GLN A 13 9.70 -2.42 9.77
CA GLN A 13 9.97 -2.44 8.33
C GLN A 13 9.07 -1.45 7.57
N LEU A 14 7.76 -1.48 7.85
CA LEU A 14 6.81 -0.56 7.24
C LEU A 14 7.16 0.91 7.52
N ILE A 15 7.54 1.25 8.74
CA ILE A 15 7.96 2.61 9.10
C ILE A 15 9.18 3.01 8.27
N ASN A 16 10.20 2.16 8.19
CA ASN A 16 11.40 2.45 7.40
C ASN A 16 11.09 2.63 5.90
N GLU A 17 10.18 1.84 5.35
CA GLU A 17 9.74 1.97 3.95
C GLU A 17 8.99 3.28 3.69
N ILE A 18 8.13 3.69 4.64
CA ILE A 18 7.41 4.96 4.57
C ILE A 18 8.39 6.14 4.68
N ASP A 19 9.35 6.06 5.60
CA ASP A 19 10.35 7.11 5.82
C ASP A 19 11.27 7.27 4.60
N ALA A 20 11.67 6.16 3.98
CA ALA A 20 12.44 6.21 2.72
C ALA A 20 11.66 6.92 1.60
N LYS A 21 10.34 6.72 1.52
CA LYS A 21 9.50 7.45 0.54
C LYS A 21 9.30 8.91 0.89
N TRP A 22 9.29 9.25 2.17
CA TRP A 22 9.25 10.63 2.63
C TRP A 22 10.53 11.39 2.27
N GLU A 23 11.69 10.76 2.39
CA GLU A 23 13.00 11.37 2.11
C GLU A 23 13.12 11.89 0.67
N PHE A 24 12.48 11.20 -0.28
CA PHE A 24 12.45 11.58 -1.70
C PHE A 24 11.12 12.18 -2.16
N ALA A 25 10.22 12.52 -1.23
CA ALA A 25 8.94 13.12 -1.59
C ALA A 25 9.07 14.63 -1.77
N ASP A 26 8.84 15.11 -2.99
CA ASP A 26 8.90 16.54 -3.33
C ASP A 26 7.49 17.18 -3.31
N PRO A 27 7.27 18.26 -2.54
CA PRO A 27 6.02 19.03 -2.63
C PRO A 27 5.78 19.60 -4.04
N PRO A 28 4.52 19.68 -4.51
CA PRO A 28 3.27 19.41 -3.77
C PRO A 28 2.84 17.94 -3.77
N GLU A 29 3.52 17.07 -4.51
CA GLU A 29 3.11 15.70 -4.79
C GLU A 29 3.68 14.72 -3.77
N TYR A 30 3.10 14.70 -2.57
CA TYR A 30 3.38 13.68 -1.53
C TYR A 30 2.60 12.37 -1.76
N THR A 31 2.06 12.17 -2.96
CA THR A 31 1.09 11.12 -3.28
C THR A 31 1.65 9.73 -2.99
N ASP A 32 2.89 9.46 -3.38
CA ASP A 32 3.56 8.17 -3.13
C ASP A 32 3.78 7.87 -1.65
N PHE A 33 4.11 8.90 -0.86
CA PHE A 33 4.22 8.77 0.60
C PHE A 33 2.87 8.43 1.24
N PHE A 34 1.81 9.15 0.87
CA PHE A 34 0.48 8.90 1.43
C PHE A 34 -0.08 7.54 1.01
N TRP A 35 0.09 7.15 -0.25
CA TRP A 35 -0.29 5.82 -0.73
C TRP A 35 0.45 4.71 0.01
N ALA A 36 1.77 4.83 0.16
CA ALA A 36 2.57 3.84 0.89
C ALA A 36 2.10 3.67 2.32
N ARG A 37 1.87 4.79 3.02
CA ARG A 37 1.40 4.79 4.39
C ARG A 37 0.03 4.14 4.52
N GLN A 38 -0.95 4.58 3.73
CA GLN A 38 -2.31 4.06 3.79
C GLN A 38 -2.35 2.56 3.44
N TYR A 39 -1.69 2.17 2.36
CA TYR A 39 -1.68 0.78 1.90
C TYR A 39 -1.00 -0.14 2.92
N GLY A 40 0.21 0.22 3.38
CA GLY A 40 0.97 -0.65 4.28
C GLY A 40 0.31 -0.83 5.65
N TYR A 41 -0.30 0.22 6.22
CA TYR A 41 -1.06 0.06 7.47
C TYR A 41 -2.37 -0.70 7.27
N ALA A 42 -3.00 -0.61 6.10
CA ALA A 42 -4.17 -1.43 5.79
C ALA A 42 -3.81 -2.92 5.72
N GLU A 43 -2.70 -3.26 5.05
CA GLU A 43 -2.18 -4.62 4.99
C GLU A 43 -1.82 -5.16 6.39
N LEU A 44 -1.07 -4.37 7.18
CA LEU A 44 -0.72 -4.74 8.56
C LEU A 44 -1.97 -4.94 9.43
N GLY A 45 -2.98 -4.08 9.26
CA GLY A 45 -4.27 -4.21 9.96
C GLY A 45 -5.00 -5.52 9.64
N LEU A 46 -5.00 -5.95 8.37
CA LEU A 46 -5.56 -7.22 7.95
C LEU A 46 -4.78 -8.42 8.50
N ASP A 47 -3.46 -8.33 8.57
CA ASP A 47 -2.61 -9.36 9.19
C ASP A 47 -2.91 -9.51 10.69
N VAL A 48 -3.03 -8.39 11.41
CA VAL A 48 -3.46 -8.39 12.81
C VAL A 48 -4.85 -9.00 12.98
N ALA A 49 -5.79 -8.68 12.08
CA ALA A 49 -7.14 -9.25 12.11
C ALA A 49 -7.12 -10.78 11.99
N LYS A 50 -6.31 -11.33 11.07
CA LYS A 50 -6.10 -12.79 10.90
C LYS A 50 -5.52 -13.43 12.16
N ILE A 51 -4.51 -12.80 12.78
CA ILE A 51 -3.91 -13.30 14.03
C ILE A 51 -4.95 -13.30 15.15
N ALA A 52 -5.71 -12.21 15.30
CA ALA A 52 -6.76 -12.10 16.31
C ALA A 52 -7.86 -13.14 16.12
N GLN A 53 -8.24 -13.45 14.87
CA GLN A 53 -9.19 -14.52 14.57
C GLN A 53 -8.66 -15.88 15.04
N ARG A 54 -7.42 -16.23 14.69
CA ARG A 54 -6.81 -17.51 15.08
C ARG A 54 -6.67 -17.64 16.59
N LEU A 55 -6.38 -16.55 17.30
CA LEU A 55 -6.34 -16.53 18.76
C LEU A 55 -7.72 -16.83 19.36
N ARG A 56 -8.79 -16.21 18.84
CA ARG A 56 -10.16 -16.48 19.27
C ARG A 56 -10.54 -17.94 19.06
N GLU A 57 -10.24 -18.48 17.88
CA GLU A 57 -10.46 -19.89 17.54
C GLU A 57 -9.71 -20.82 18.49
N HIS A 58 -8.44 -20.50 18.83
CA HIS A 58 -7.63 -21.30 19.73
C HIS A 58 -8.21 -21.40 21.16
N VAL A 59 -8.82 -20.33 21.66
CA VAL A 59 -9.45 -20.32 23.00
C VAL A 59 -10.95 -20.61 22.96
N GLY A 60 -11.50 -21.01 21.81
CA GLY A 60 -12.92 -21.34 21.65
C GLY A 60 -13.87 -20.14 21.76
N ILE A 61 -13.38 -18.92 21.57
CA ILE A 61 -14.21 -17.71 21.54
C ILE A 61 -14.80 -17.58 20.13
N THR A 62 -16.13 -17.50 20.05
CA THR A 62 -16.82 -17.21 18.79
C THR A 62 -16.51 -15.79 18.35
N THR A 63 -16.10 -15.63 17.08
CA THR A 63 -16.02 -14.31 16.48
C THR A 63 -17.45 -13.80 16.27
N PRO A 64 -17.81 -12.60 16.76
CA PRO A 64 -19.13 -12.04 16.53
C PRO A 64 -19.41 -11.98 15.03
N VAL A 65 -20.49 -12.61 14.60
CA VAL A 65 -20.96 -12.51 13.22
C VAL A 65 -21.44 -11.08 13.00
N LYS A 66 -20.88 -10.39 12.00
CA LYS A 66 -21.34 -9.05 11.63
C LYS A 66 -22.79 -9.11 11.17
N LYS A 67 -23.58 -8.11 11.57
CA LYS A 67 -24.93 -7.92 11.05
C LYS A 67 -24.87 -7.27 9.68
N GLU A 68 -25.79 -7.64 8.81
CA GLU A 68 -25.96 -7.02 7.50
C GLU A 68 -26.14 -5.50 7.63
N GLY A 69 -25.50 -4.73 6.73
CA GLY A 69 -25.52 -3.27 6.73
C GLY A 69 -24.63 -2.60 7.81
N GLN A 70 -23.89 -3.37 8.61
CA GLN A 70 -22.89 -2.79 9.51
C GLN A 70 -21.56 -2.59 8.81
N TRP A 71 -20.89 -1.50 9.16
CA TRP A 71 -19.57 -1.20 8.67
C TRP A 71 -18.57 -2.32 9.02
N ASP A 72 -17.85 -2.79 8.00
CA ASP A 72 -16.79 -3.78 8.14
C ASP A 72 -15.42 -3.11 7.98
N ARG A 73 -14.67 -3.02 9.09
CA ARG A 73 -13.28 -2.55 9.07
C ARG A 73 -12.41 -3.28 8.06
N ASP A 74 -12.42 -4.62 8.04
CA ASP A 74 -11.53 -5.41 7.19
C ASP A 74 -11.92 -5.25 5.72
N GLU A 75 -13.21 -5.07 5.44
CA GLU A 75 -13.70 -4.69 4.10
C GLU A 75 -13.22 -3.29 3.72
N ALA A 76 -13.40 -2.29 4.59
CA ALA A 76 -12.93 -0.92 4.34
C ALA A 76 -11.42 -0.85 4.10
N LEU A 77 -10.63 -1.67 4.80
CA LEU A 77 -9.18 -1.79 4.56
C LEU A 77 -8.89 -2.40 3.18
N ARG A 78 -9.62 -3.45 2.77
CA ARG A 78 -9.48 -4.04 1.43
C ARG A 78 -9.88 -3.05 0.33
N GLU A 79 -10.98 -2.34 0.50
CA GLU A 79 -11.43 -1.29 -0.43
C GLU A 79 -10.40 -0.18 -0.56
N MET A 80 -9.80 0.25 0.56
CA MET A 80 -8.72 1.24 0.55
C MET A 80 -7.51 0.76 -0.26
N MET A 81 -7.08 -0.49 -0.05
CA MET A 81 -5.97 -1.09 -0.80
C MET A 81 -6.28 -1.17 -2.30
N THR A 82 -7.50 -1.58 -2.67
CA THR A 82 -7.95 -1.63 -4.07
C THR A 82 -7.91 -0.24 -4.70
N ARG A 83 -8.52 0.76 -4.05
CA ARG A 83 -8.53 2.15 -4.53
C ARG A 83 -7.12 2.67 -4.79
N ILE A 84 -6.20 2.50 -3.83
CA ILE A 84 -4.81 2.97 -3.96
C ILE A 84 -4.10 2.25 -5.10
N SER A 85 -4.33 0.94 -5.26
CA SER A 85 -3.71 0.15 -6.35
C SER A 85 -4.17 0.64 -7.72
N GLU A 86 -5.46 0.97 -7.85
CA GLU A 86 -6.04 1.52 -9.08
C GLU A 86 -5.52 2.93 -9.38
N GLU A 87 -5.49 3.80 -8.38
CA GLU A 87 -4.96 5.16 -8.49
C GLU A 87 -3.48 5.14 -8.91
N ARG A 88 -2.68 4.27 -8.30
CA ARG A 88 -1.26 4.09 -8.63
C ARG A 88 -1.07 3.60 -10.05
N ARG A 89 -1.81 2.56 -10.48
CA ARG A 89 -1.74 2.06 -11.86
C ARG A 89 -2.07 3.15 -12.87
N ALA A 90 -3.14 3.92 -12.61
CA ALA A 90 -3.54 5.01 -13.50
C ALA A 90 -2.48 6.12 -13.55
N TRP A 91 -1.75 6.37 -12.46
CA TRP A 91 -0.63 7.33 -12.44
C TRP A 91 0.57 6.80 -13.23
N GLU A 92 0.96 5.54 -13.04
CA GLU A 92 2.04 4.89 -13.77
C GLU A 92 1.78 4.90 -15.28
N GLU A 93 0.54 4.63 -15.71
CA GLU A 93 0.11 4.74 -17.11
C GLU A 93 0.26 6.16 -17.66
N ARG A 94 -0.10 7.20 -16.89
CA ARG A 94 0.08 8.60 -17.30
C ARG A 94 1.55 8.97 -17.44
N CYS A 95 2.39 8.56 -16.48
CA CYS A 95 3.83 8.83 -16.53
C CYS A 95 4.51 8.11 -17.70
N ALA A 96 4.10 6.88 -18.03
CA ALA A 96 4.62 6.14 -19.16
C ALA A 96 4.18 6.71 -20.52
N ALA A 97 2.99 7.34 -20.59
CA ALA A 97 2.45 7.92 -21.82
C ALA A 97 3.05 9.29 -22.19
N VAL A 98 3.72 9.97 -21.25
CA VAL A 98 4.39 11.26 -21.53
C VAL A 98 5.79 10.97 -22.10
N PRO A 99 6.07 11.32 -23.37
CA PRO A 99 7.41 11.16 -23.93
C PRO A 99 8.39 12.07 -23.17
N SER A 100 9.54 11.52 -22.77
CA SER A 100 10.58 12.33 -22.14
C SER A 100 10.99 13.46 -23.09
N PRO A 101 11.06 14.73 -22.63
CA PRO A 101 11.53 15.84 -23.45
C PRO A 101 12.99 15.66 -23.89
N PHE A 102 13.72 14.70 -23.32
CA PHE A 102 15.09 14.36 -23.67
C PHE A 102 15.23 13.14 -24.60
N SER A 103 14.13 12.51 -25.03
CA SER A 103 14.17 11.36 -25.94
C SER A 103 14.38 11.71 -27.43
N ASN A 104 14.36 13.00 -27.80
CA ASN A 104 14.68 13.44 -29.17
C ASN A 104 16.07 14.09 -29.22
N ASN A 105 17.13 13.28 -29.32
CA ASN A 105 18.44 13.70 -29.81
C ASN A 105 19.27 12.45 -30.16
N ALA A 106 18.86 11.71 -31.18
CA ALA A 106 19.68 10.61 -31.70
C ALA A 106 19.46 10.34 -33.20
N GLU A 107 19.18 11.36 -34.02
CA GLU A 107 19.32 11.23 -35.48
C GLU A 107 19.90 12.53 -36.05
N ASP A 108 21.22 12.63 -36.03
CA ASP A 108 21.95 13.25 -37.12
C ASP A 108 23.40 12.72 -37.10
N PRO A 109 23.79 11.97 -38.13
CA PRO A 109 25.05 12.30 -38.76
C PRO A 109 24.94 12.37 -40.28
N LYS A 110 25.06 13.61 -40.75
CA LYS A 110 25.93 14.10 -41.83
C LYS A 110 25.76 13.50 -43.22
N GLU A 111 25.32 14.39 -44.10
CA GLU A 111 25.71 14.57 -45.50
C GLU A 111 26.95 13.75 -45.94
N SER A 112 26.79 13.00 -47.03
CA SER A 112 27.82 12.72 -48.05
C SER A 112 27.15 12.38 -49.38
#